data_AF-A0AAN5C4P2-F1
#
_entry.id   AF-A0AAN5C4P2-F1
#
_cell.length_a   1.000
_cell.length_b   1.000
_cell.length_c   1.000
_cell.angle_alpha   90.00
_cell.angle_beta   90.00
_cell.angle_gamma   90.00
#
_symmetry.space_group_name_H-M   'P 1'
#
loop_
_entity.id
_entity.type
_entity.pdbx_description
1 polymer ?
#
loop_
_entity_poly.entity_id
_entity_poly.type
_entity_poly.pdbx_seq_one_letter_code
_entity_poly.pdbx_strand_id
1 'polypeptide(L)'
;MQAATLFPLAFAAVIGQMNQQHATWKLERGVSVGVLEQLFGSSTFFNTVITQVSVRSIKPLAFILIILWCISPLGSQSILRMLHTKPTTITRPIDITYGNDTELSTHTFIPSTTFTKAEAMYQESLLSPDVVKHSPLDIFGRLKIPLVNLRDSSDWIELDTENTDYSSLTGIVIGGVKDANGETEFTMEAPYYNLHMSSVEGEPTFNSKGFDFEDDGMYTIDKSQTRYGLTEVYFNFTIPDTNFKASFNLTEQYVDMRVKCIDGIANCATTAIHPISRTSPHANGTYWADMRAIHTLFSYLRSAGSERSLTEAYFRNPDTPLAADIYTGSTFTIPVDIFLLRLTQVVNTYALLLSASSGGEVYNGTGTFTDSSPPPVYEISWPWLAISIVATSTIIVGAFVPALLGFFTRNPDILGYVSTMTRDAPNLKIPPGGGTLGGMDRALFLKDMSIRLGEITDDSVSVSRIGIGTLDQASLSNEGRLYE
;
A
#
# COMPACT_ATOMS: atom_id res chain seq x y z
N MET A 1 -14.64 -12.26 18.03
CA MET A 1 -16.08 -11.90 18.11
C MET A 1 -16.81 -12.51 19.30
N GLN A 2 -16.73 -13.82 19.55
CA GLN A 2 -17.44 -14.48 20.67
C GLN A 2 -17.10 -13.91 22.07
N ALA A 3 -15.83 -13.52 22.29
CA ALA A 3 -15.40 -12.92 23.56
C ALA A 3 -16.09 -11.56 23.84
N ALA A 4 -16.35 -10.75 22.81
CA ALA A 4 -16.96 -9.41 22.98
C ALA A 4 -18.44 -9.49 23.38
N THR A 5 -19.15 -10.54 22.96
CA THR A 5 -20.56 -10.77 23.35
C THR A 5 -20.69 -11.43 24.71
N LEU A 6 -19.75 -12.29 25.09
CA LEU A 6 -19.76 -12.99 26.37
C LEU A 6 -19.32 -12.07 27.53
N PHE A 7 -18.47 -11.08 27.26
CA PHE A 7 -17.91 -10.20 28.27
C PHE A 7 -18.99 -9.43 29.08
N PRO A 8 -19.96 -8.71 28.48
CA PRO A 8 -21.00 -8.02 29.25
C PRO A 8 -21.87 -8.96 30.10
N LEU A 9 -22.14 -10.17 29.58
CA LEU A 9 -22.93 -11.18 30.29
C LEU A 9 -22.19 -11.69 31.52
N ALA A 10 -20.92 -12.07 31.37
CA ALA A 10 -20.08 -12.51 32.48
C ALA A 10 -19.87 -11.39 33.50
N PHE A 11 -19.63 -10.15 33.04
CA PHE A 11 -19.50 -8.99 33.89
C PHE A 11 -20.77 -8.75 34.73
N ALA A 12 -21.94 -8.78 34.09
CA ALA A 12 -23.21 -8.55 34.78
C ALA A 12 -23.51 -9.64 35.82
N ALA A 13 -23.22 -10.91 35.51
CA ALA A 13 -23.40 -12.01 36.45
C ALA A 13 -22.51 -11.87 37.68
N VAL A 14 -21.21 -11.61 37.48
CA VAL A 14 -20.23 -11.53 38.58
C VAL A 14 -20.43 -10.28 39.43
N ILE A 15 -20.52 -9.10 38.80
CA ILE A 15 -20.66 -7.82 39.52
C ILE A 15 -22.06 -7.67 40.13
N GLY A 16 -23.09 -8.21 39.49
CA GLY A 16 -24.43 -8.27 40.07
C GLY A 16 -24.44 -9.09 41.36
N GLN A 17 -23.83 -10.27 41.34
CA GLN A 17 -23.70 -11.11 42.54
C GLN A 17 -22.84 -10.43 43.61
N MET A 18 -21.76 -9.74 43.23
CA MET A 18 -20.96 -8.93 44.15
C MET A 18 -21.80 -7.87 44.86
N ASN A 19 -22.61 -7.11 44.12
CA ASN A 19 -23.43 -6.06 44.71
C ASN A 19 -24.48 -6.61 45.67
N GLN A 20 -25.10 -7.75 45.33
CA GLN A 20 -26.05 -8.44 46.20
C GLN A 20 -25.40 -8.90 47.51
N GLN A 21 -24.24 -9.56 47.43
CA GLN A 21 -23.50 -10.03 48.61
C GLN A 21 -22.96 -8.88 49.46
N HIS A 22 -22.56 -7.78 48.82
CA HIS A 22 -22.15 -6.59 49.54
C HIS A 22 -23.33 -5.93 50.26
N ALA A 23 -24.51 -5.93 49.64
CA ALA A 23 -25.74 -5.40 50.22
C ALA A 23 -26.20 -6.21 51.45
N THR A 24 -26.22 -7.54 51.37
CA THR A 24 -26.53 -8.44 52.50
C THR A 24 -25.55 -8.22 53.65
N TRP A 25 -24.24 -8.22 53.39
CA TRP A 25 -23.23 -7.96 54.42
C TRP A 25 -23.40 -6.59 55.09
N LYS A 26 -23.75 -5.55 54.34
CA LYS A 26 -24.07 -4.22 54.90
C LYS A 26 -25.35 -4.25 55.72
N LEU A 27 -26.36 -4.99 55.29
CA LEU A 27 -27.63 -5.13 55.99
C LEU A 27 -27.49 -5.82 57.34
N GLU A 28 -26.61 -6.82 57.48
CA GLU A 28 -26.32 -7.45 58.79
C GLU A 28 -25.74 -6.46 59.81
N ARG A 29 -24.94 -5.49 59.34
CA ARG A 29 -24.32 -4.47 60.19
C ARG A 29 -25.22 -3.26 60.42
N GLY A 30 -26.28 -3.13 59.63
CA GLY A 30 -27.23 -2.03 59.65
C GLY A 30 -26.87 -0.93 58.66
N VAL A 31 -27.83 -0.59 57.80
CA VAL A 31 -27.63 0.33 56.67
C VAL A 31 -28.91 1.08 56.34
N SER A 32 -28.79 2.26 55.73
CA SER A 32 -29.96 3.02 55.25
C SER A 32 -30.60 2.33 54.04
N VAL A 33 -31.93 2.31 54.01
CA VAL A 33 -32.74 1.71 52.93
C VAL A 33 -32.34 2.24 51.55
N GLY A 34 -32.01 3.53 51.44
CA GLY A 34 -31.59 4.13 50.18
C GLY A 34 -30.26 3.58 49.64
N VAL A 35 -29.30 3.27 50.51
CA VAL A 35 -28.03 2.63 50.10
C VAL A 35 -28.26 1.17 49.70
N LEU A 36 -29.18 0.50 50.41
CA LEU A 36 -29.53 -0.88 50.13
C LEU A 36 -30.24 -1.03 48.77
N GLU A 37 -31.17 -0.12 48.48
CA GLU A 37 -31.87 -0.06 47.19
C GLU A 37 -30.90 0.27 46.04
N GLN A 38 -29.92 1.14 46.27
CA GLN A 38 -28.86 1.42 45.28
C GLN A 38 -28.02 0.18 44.97
N LEU A 39 -27.66 -0.64 45.96
CA LEU A 39 -26.85 -1.84 45.75
C LEU A 39 -27.64 -2.98 45.09
N PHE A 40 -28.84 -3.30 45.60
CA PHE A 40 -29.69 -4.36 45.01
C PHE A 40 -30.24 -3.97 43.64
N GLY A 41 -30.55 -2.70 43.43
CA GLY A 41 -31.01 -2.16 42.15
C GLY A 41 -29.91 -2.11 41.09
N SER A 42 -28.63 -2.11 41.47
CA SER A 42 -27.51 -2.03 40.53
C SER A 42 -27.06 -3.41 40.04
N SER A 43 -27.96 -4.13 39.35
CA SER A 43 -27.72 -5.50 38.84
C SER A 43 -27.33 -5.55 37.35
N THR A 44 -27.58 -4.49 36.59
CA THR A 44 -27.15 -4.31 35.20
C THR A 44 -26.88 -2.83 34.94
N PHE A 45 -26.13 -2.50 33.89
CA PHE A 45 -25.84 -1.09 33.56
C PHE A 45 -27.10 -0.21 33.51
N PHE A 46 -28.14 -0.67 32.79
CA PHE A 46 -29.37 0.09 32.64
C PHE A 46 -30.14 0.20 33.95
N ASN A 47 -30.18 -0.87 34.75
CA ASN A 47 -30.85 -0.85 36.05
C ASN A 47 -30.12 0.06 37.05
N THR A 48 -28.79 0.10 37.03
CA THR A 48 -27.99 1.05 37.81
C THR A 48 -28.33 2.50 37.47
N VAL A 49 -28.48 2.84 36.19
CA VAL A 49 -28.86 4.20 35.79
C VAL A 49 -30.27 4.54 36.25
N ILE A 50 -31.25 3.64 36.05
CA ILE A 50 -32.64 3.85 36.47
C ILE A 50 -32.75 4.02 37.98
N THR A 51 -32.13 3.13 38.75
CA THR A 51 -32.20 3.14 40.21
C THR A 51 -31.55 4.38 40.77
N GLN A 52 -30.45 4.82 40.16
CA GLN A 52 -29.75 6.03 40.59
C GLN A 52 -30.55 7.32 40.32
N VAL A 53 -31.26 7.40 39.19
CA VAL A 53 -32.18 8.52 38.90
C VAL A 53 -33.40 8.48 39.83
N SER A 54 -33.95 7.29 40.08
CA SER A 54 -35.19 7.10 40.85
C SER A 54 -35.01 7.35 42.35
N VAL A 55 -33.88 6.93 42.93
CA VAL A 55 -33.55 7.19 44.35
C VAL A 55 -33.14 8.65 44.59
N ARG A 56 -32.94 9.46 43.53
CA ARG A 56 -32.58 10.90 43.55
C ARG A 56 -31.46 11.23 44.53
N SER A 57 -30.46 10.35 44.66
CA SER A 57 -29.44 10.46 45.70
C SER A 57 -28.05 10.67 45.11
N ILE A 58 -27.58 11.92 45.06
CA ILE A 58 -26.23 12.29 44.60
C ILE A 58 -25.20 11.95 45.70
N LYS A 59 -25.08 10.67 46.04
CA LYS A 59 -24.10 10.15 47.00
C LYS A 59 -22.85 9.65 46.26
N PRO A 60 -21.66 9.64 46.88
CA PRO A 60 -20.44 9.13 46.23
C PRO A 60 -20.58 7.67 45.75
N LEU A 61 -21.37 6.85 46.44
CA LEU A 61 -21.69 5.47 46.05
C LEU A 61 -22.29 5.39 44.64
N ALA A 62 -23.17 6.32 44.29
CA ALA A 62 -23.83 6.40 42.99
C ALA A 62 -22.83 6.52 41.83
N PHE A 63 -21.89 7.45 41.98
CA PHE A 63 -20.86 7.71 40.97
C PHE A 63 -19.94 6.50 40.82
N ILE A 64 -19.57 5.86 41.94
CA ILE A 64 -18.76 4.64 41.93
C ILE A 64 -19.49 3.52 41.17
N LEU A 65 -20.79 3.30 41.43
CA LEU A 65 -21.58 2.28 40.74
C LEU A 65 -21.73 2.58 39.25
N ILE A 66 -21.97 3.83 38.86
CA ILE A 66 -22.03 4.20 37.43
C ILE A 66 -20.68 3.94 36.74
N ILE A 67 -19.56 4.37 37.33
CA ILE A 67 -18.22 4.13 36.79
C ILE A 67 -17.95 2.63 36.67
N LEU A 68 -18.27 1.85 37.71
CA LEU A 68 -18.14 0.39 37.71
C LEU A 68 -18.94 -0.23 36.56
N TRP A 69 -20.20 0.18 36.38
CA TRP A 69 -21.05 -0.39 35.33
C TRP A 69 -20.71 0.09 33.92
N CYS A 70 -20.07 1.26 33.75
CA CYS A 70 -19.52 1.71 32.46
C CYS A 70 -18.36 0.83 31.96
N ILE A 71 -17.69 0.09 32.84
CA ILE A 71 -16.62 -0.86 32.47
C ILE A 71 -17.18 -2.00 31.61
N SER A 72 -18.46 -2.37 31.78
CA SER A 72 -19.11 -3.44 31.00
C SER A 72 -19.13 -3.16 29.49
N PRO A 73 -19.73 -2.05 28.98
CA PRO A 73 -19.70 -1.74 27.55
C PRO A 73 -18.29 -1.41 27.03
N LEU A 74 -17.45 -0.77 27.85
CA LEU A 74 -16.07 -0.42 27.46
C LEU A 74 -15.18 -1.65 27.28
N GLY A 75 -15.26 -2.64 28.18
CA GLY A 75 -14.50 -3.88 28.11
C GLY A 75 -14.91 -4.76 26.92
N SER A 76 -16.18 -4.74 26.52
CA SER A 76 -16.63 -5.40 25.29
C SER A 76 -16.03 -4.76 24.04
N GLN A 77 -16.04 -3.42 23.98
CA GLN A 77 -15.48 -2.68 22.85
C GLN A 77 -13.96 -2.76 22.77
N SER A 78 -13.26 -2.83 23.91
CA SER A 78 -11.81 -2.92 23.92
C SER A 78 -11.29 -4.20 23.27
N ILE A 79 -11.94 -5.34 23.50
CA ILE A 79 -11.55 -6.64 22.91
C ILE A 79 -11.59 -6.57 21.37
N LEU A 80 -12.54 -5.83 20.80
CA LEU A 80 -12.68 -5.69 19.34
C LEU A 80 -11.68 -4.68 18.74
N ARG A 81 -11.29 -3.67 19.51
CA ARG A 81 -10.45 -2.55 19.04
C ARG A 81 -8.98 -2.66 19.45
N MET A 82 -8.64 -3.69 20.23
CA MET A 82 -7.27 -3.94 20.69
C MET A 82 -6.34 -4.32 19.55
N LEU A 83 -6.82 -5.09 18.57
CA LEU A 83 -6.05 -5.47 17.38
C LEU A 83 -6.63 -4.76 16.16
N HIS A 84 -5.76 -4.10 15.41
CA HIS A 84 -6.12 -3.52 14.13
C HIS A 84 -5.05 -3.81 13.09
N THR A 85 -5.46 -3.83 11.83
CA THR A 85 -4.57 -4.10 10.71
C THR A 85 -3.96 -2.79 10.24
N LYS A 86 -2.63 -2.78 10.06
CA LYS A 86 -1.92 -1.64 9.49
C LYS A 86 -1.51 -1.98 8.05
N PRO A 87 -1.87 -1.14 7.06
CA PRO A 87 -1.31 -1.29 5.73
C PRO A 87 0.19 -1.01 5.83
N THR A 88 1.00 -2.02 5.56
CA THR A 88 2.46 -1.92 5.52
C THR A 88 2.91 -2.21 4.11
N THR A 89 3.78 -1.40 3.54
CA THR A 89 4.46 -1.72 2.27
C THR A 89 5.75 -2.45 2.61
N ILE A 90 5.95 -3.65 2.07
CA ILE A 90 7.22 -4.38 2.25
C ILE A 90 8.10 -4.08 1.04
N THR A 91 9.14 -3.29 1.25
CA THR A 91 10.18 -3.01 0.25
C THR A 91 11.36 -3.95 0.42
N ARG A 92 11.83 -4.57 -0.65
CA ARG A 92 13.02 -5.43 -0.65
C ARG A 92 13.96 -5.06 -1.78
N PRO A 93 15.29 -5.08 -1.55
CA PRO A 93 16.24 -4.93 -2.64
C PRO A 93 16.16 -6.15 -3.56
N ILE A 94 16.32 -5.92 -4.86
CA ILE A 94 16.41 -6.97 -5.87
C ILE A 94 17.61 -6.69 -6.78
N ASP A 95 18.22 -7.78 -7.26
CA ASP A 95 19.29 -7.69 -8.25
C ASP A 95 18.65 -7.60 -9.64
N ILE A 96 19.03 -6.58 -10.38
CA ILE A 96 18.59 -6.35 -11.76
C ILE A 96 19.80 -6.53 -12.67
N THR A 97 19.53 -7.04 -13.86
CA THR A 97 20.52 -7.16 -14.93
C THR A 97 19.97 -6.50 -16.18
N TYR A 98 20.79 -5.78 -16.92
CA TYR A 98 20.39 -5.22 -18.21
C TYR A 98 21.52 -5.32 -19.22
N GLY A 99 21.15 -5.40 -20.50
CA GLY A 99 22.12 -5.52 -21.59
C GLY A 99 23.08 -4.34 -21.60
N ASN A 100 24.38 -4.65 -21.62
CA ASN A 100 25.42 -3.67 -21.94
C ASN A 100 25.56 -3.59 -23.45
N ASP A 101 24.69 -2.81 -24.06
CA ASP A 101 24.72 -2.52 -25.49
C ASP A 101 25.71 -1.39 -25.84
N THR A 102 26.65 -1.02 -24.96
CA THR A 102 27.70 0.00 -25.23
C THR A 102 29.03 -0.60 -25.70
N GLU A 103 29.25 -1.91 -25.61
CA GLU A 103 30.54 -2.53 -25.98
C GLU A 103 30.41 -3.47 -27.17
N LEU A 104 30.59 -2.96 -28.39
CA LEU A 104 30.87 -3.82 -29.54
C LEU A 104 32.35 -4.21 -29.53
N SER A 105 32.62 -5.51 -29.36
CA SER A 105 33.97 -6.06 -29.44
C SER A 105 34.58 -5.81 -30.83
N THR A 106 35.50 -4.84 -30.93
CA THR A 106 36.31 -4.57 -32.13
C THR A 106 37.10 -5.79 -32.62
N HIS A 107 37.26 -6.83 -31.79
CA HIS A 107 38.02 -8.03 -32.09
C HIS A 107 37.23 -9.14 -32.80
N THR A 108 35.90 -9.03 -32.97
CA THR A 108 35.04 -10.10 -33.53
C THR A 108 34.20 -9.66 -34.73
N PHE A 109 34.69 -8.70 -35.51
CA PHE A 109 34.05 -8.30 -36.77
C PHE A 109 34.20 -9.39 -37.86
N ILE A 110 33.55 -10.54 -37.64
CA ILE A 110 33.41 -11.63 -38.60
C ILE A 110 31.99 -11.52 -39.18
N PRO A 111 31.85 -11.10 -40.44
CA PRO A 111 30.60 -10.54 -40.98
C PRO A 111 29.49 -11.56 -41.30
N SER A 112 29.51 -12.81 -40.84
CA SER A 112 28.63 -13.85 -41.41
C SER A 112 27.39 -14.25 -40.61
N THR A 113 27.40 -14.27 -39.27
CA THR A 113 26.25 -14.79 -38.49
C THR A 113 25.55 -13.72 -37.63
N THR A 114 26.31 -12.81 -37.03
CA THR A 114 25.82 -11.69 -36.20
C THR A 114 24.87 -10.79 -36.99
N PHE A 115 25.28 -10.36 -38.19
CA PHE A 115 24.50 -9.49 -39.07
C PHE A 115 23.19 -10.12 -39.54
N THR A 116 23.17 -11.44 -39.82
CA THR A 116 21.94 -12.12 -40.27
C THR A 116 20.85 -12.14 -39.20
N LYS A 117 21.22 -12.15 -37.91
CA LYS A 117 20.27 -12.06 -36.80
C LYS A 117 19.76 -10.63 -36.63
N ALA A 118 20.66 -9.65 -36.64
CA ALA A 118 20.30 -8.24 -36.53
C ALA A 118 19.35 -7.81 -37.67
N GLU A 119 19.63 -8.22 -38.90
CA GLU A 119 18.79 -7.92 -40.07
C GLU A 119 17.37 -8.51 -39.93
N ALA A 120 17.25 -9.78 -39.52
CA ALA A 120 15.94 -10.40 -39.34
C ALA A 120 15.13 -9.69 -38.23
N MET A 121 15.76 -9.41 -37.09
CA MET A 121 15.11 -8.70 -35.98
C MET A 121 14.76 -7.25 -36.35
N TYR A 122 15.58 -6.60 -37.19
CA TYR A 122 15.34 -5.26 -37.69
C TYR A 122 14.08 -5.24 -38.58
N GLN A 123 13.99 -6.15 -39.54
CA GLN A 123 12.82 -6.28 -40.40
C GLN A 123 11.55 -6.58 -39.59
N GLU A 124 11.63 -7.46 -38.59
CA GLU A 124 10.52 -7.73 -37.66
C GLU A 124 10.11 -6.50 -36.87
N SER A 125 11.08 -5.71 -36.39
CA SER A 125 10.83 -4.47 -35.65
C SER A 125 10.11 -3.42 -36.51
N LEU A 126 10.50 -3.28 -37.79
CA LEU A 126 9.81 -2.42 -38.75
C LEU A 126 8.38 -2.89 -39.02
N LEU A 127 8.15 -4.19 -39.06
CA LEU A 127 6.84 -4.80 -39.33
C LEU A 127 5.93 -4.91 -38.10
N SER A 128 6.42 -4.52 -36.92
CA SER A 128 5.65 -4.59 -35.68
C SER A 128 4.33 -3.80 -35.76
N PRO A 129 3.26 -4.25 -35.08
CA PRO A 129 2.00 -3.51 -35.05
C PRO A 129 2.18 -2.12 -34.44
N ASP A 130 1.33 -1.17 -34.87
CA ASP A 130 1.34 0.21 -34.38
C ASP A 130 1.30 0.33 -32.84
N VAL A 131 0.44 -0.46 -32.20
CA VAL A 131 0.35 -0.56 -30.74
C VAL A 131 1.67 -0.99 -30.08
N VAL A 132 2.49 -1.80 -30.75
CA VAL A 132 3.80 -2.18 -30.24
C VAL A 132 4.82 -1.08 -30.51
N LYS A 133 4.76 -0.38 -31.65
CA LYS A 133 5.69 0.73 -31.97
C LYS A 133 5.59 1.87 -30.93
N HIS A 134 4.38 2.17 -30.49
CA HIS A 134 4.10 3.17 -29.44
C HIS A 134 4.16 2.61 -28.01
N SER A 135 4.39 1.31 -27.82
CA SER A 135 4.54 0.71 -26.49
C SER A 135 5.95 0.92 -25.91
N PRO A 136 6.10 1.02 -24.58
CA PRO A 136 7.40 0.99 -23.90
C PRO A 136 8.23 -0.27 -24.17
N LEU A 137 7.57 -1.37 -24.52
CA LEU A 137 8.24 -2.63 -24.84
C LEU A 137 8.23 -2.87 -26.35
N ASP A 138 9.30 -3.46 -26.87
CA ASP A 138 9.33 -3.94 -28.25
C ASP A 138 8.66 -5.32 -28.40
N ILE A 139 8.58 -5.81 -29.64
CA ILE A 139 8.01 -7.13 -29.96
C ILE A 139 8.75 -8.30 -29.30
N PHE A 140 9.97 -8.07 -28.79
CA PHE A 140 10.81 -9.06 -28.13
C PHE A 140 10.73 -8.94 -26.59
N GLY A 141 9.88 -8.05 -26.06
CA GLY A 141 9.75 -7.81 -24.62
C GLY A 141 10.90 -7.01 -24.01
N ARG A 142 11.63 -6.22 -24.81
CA ARG A 142 12.74 -5.38 -24.37
C ARG A 142 12.28 -3.95 -24.14
N LEU A 143 12.87 -3.26 -23.17
CA LEU A 143 12.49 -1.89 -22.81
C LEU A 143 13.10 -0.88 -23.78
N LYS A 144 12.26 -0.13 -24.48
CA LYS A 144 12.70 0.92 -25.39
C LYS A 144 13.20 2.15 -24.66
N ILE A 145 14.04 2.90 -25.35
CA ILE A 145 14.65 4.12 -24.84
C ILE A 145 13.79 5.31 -25.31
N PRO A 146 13.21 6.11 -24.39
CA PRO A 146 12.51 7.34 -24.74
C PRO A 146 13.41 8.32 -25.49
N LEU A 147 12.89 8.94 -26.55
CA LEU A 147 13.55 10.01 -27.26
C LEU A 147 13.23 11.34 -26.58
N VAL A 148 14.25 12.01 -26.05
CA VAL A 148 14.08 13.33 -25.43
C VAL A 148 15.04 14.34 -26.03
N ASN A 149 14.53 15.52 -26.33
CA ASN A 149 15.35 16.66 -26.70
C ASN A 149 16.06 17.22 -25.45
N LEU A 150 17.21 16.63 -25.15
CA LEU A 150 18.03 16.93 -23.99
C LEU A 150 18.83 18.22 -24.22
N ARG A 151 18.15 19.37 -24.24
CA ARG A 151 18.78 20.70 -24.20
C ARG A 151 18.96 21.14 -22.75
N ASP A 152 20.21 21.22 -22.31
CA ASP A 152 20.74 21.88 -21.10
C ASP A 152 20.11 21.57 -19.72
N SER A 153 19.16 20.64 -19.62
CA SER A 153 18.64 20.19 -18.32
C SER A 153 19.60 19.23 -17.65
N SER A 154 20.10 19.59 -16.46
CA SER A 154 20.85 18.69 -15.57
C SER A 154 19.95 17.88 -14.64
N ASP A 155 18.62 18.03 -14.76
CA ASP A 155 17.65 17.44 -13.84
C ASP A 155 16.86 16.32 -14.52
N TRP A 156 16.29 15.42 -13.71
CA TRP A 156 15.40 14.34 -14.16
C TRP A 156 14.18 14.93 -14.88
N ILE A 157 13.95 14.45 -16.10
CA ILE A 157 12.79 14.78 -16.91
C ILE A 157 11.77 13.67 -16.70
N GLU A 158 10.68 13.99 -16.01
CA GLU A 158 9.54 13.08 -15.84
C GLU A 158 8.80 12.93 -17.17
N LEU A 159 8.48 11.69 -17.53
CA LEU A 159 7.88 11.32 -18.82
C LEU A 159 6.40 11.03 -18.65
N ASP A 160 5.62 11.44 -19.65
CA ASP A 160 4.25 10.97 -19.81
C ASP A 160 4.25 9.64 -20.56
N THR A 161 3.99 8.54 -19.85
CA THR A 161 4.05 7.18 -20.40
C THR A 161 3.06 6.95 -21.56
N GLU A 162 2.02 7.78 -21.70
CA GLU A 162 1.05 7.64 -22.80
C GLU A 162 1.47 8.37 -24.07
N ASN A 163 2.33 9.39 -23.98
CA ASN A 163 2.69 10.27 -25.10
C ASN A 163 4.21 10.46 -25.18
N THR A 164 4.94 9.35 -25.27
CA THR A 164 6.40 9.33 -25.38
C THR A 164 6.82 8.69 -26.70
N ASP A 165 7.58 9.45 -27.51
CA ASP A 165 8.27 8.90 -28.66
C ASP A 165 9.53 8.14 -28.21
N TYR A 166 9.87 7.07 -28.93
CA TYR A 166 11.05 6.25 -28.65
C TYR A 166 12.16 6.52 -29.66
N SER A 167 13.41 6.44 -29.19
CA SER A 167 14.60 6.67 -30.02
C SER A 167 14.88 5.50 -30.97
N SER A 168 14.34 4.31 -30.69
CA SER A 168 14.44 3.07 -31.45
C SER A 168 13.14 2.25 -31.38
N LEU A 169 12.95 1.33 -32.33
CA LEU A 169 11.85 0.37 -32.34
C LEU A 169 12.15 -0.90 -31.52
N THR A 170 13.42 -1.12 -31.17
CA THR A 170 13.85 -2.20 -30.28
C THR A 170 14.41 -1.63 -28.98
N GLY A 171 14.35 -2.41 -27.92
CA GLY A 171 14.80 -2.03 -26.59
C GLY A 171 16.00 -2.82 -26.07
N ILE A 172 16.38 -2.50 -24.84
CA ILE A 172 17.41 -3.19 -24.07
C ILE A 172 16.77 -4.34 -23.28
N VAL A 173 17.47 -5.49 -23.25
CA VAL A 173 17.03 -6.66 -22.48
C VAL A 173 17.19 -6.39 -20.99
N ILE A 174 16.16 -6.68 -20.21
CA ILE A 174 16.16 -6.54 -18.74
C ILE A 174 15.86 -7.90 -18.12
N GLY A 175 16.66 -8.30 -17.13
CA GLY A 175 16.50 -9.50 -16.33
C GLY A 175 16.46 -9.17 -14.84
N GLY A 176 15.86 -10.07 -14.05
CA GLY A 176 15.76 -9.92 -12.59
C GLY A 176 14.45 -9.29 -12.09
N VAL A 177 13.62 -8.75 -12.99
CA VAL A 177 12.24 -8.35 -12.66
C VAL A 177 11.41 -9.61 -12.36
N LYS A 178 10.78 -9.64 -11.20
CA LYS A 178 9.98 -10.79 -10.75
C LYS A 178 8.52 -10.62 -11.19
N ASP A 179 7.92 -11.69 -11.69
CA ASP A 179 6.48 -11.78 -11.95
C ASP A 179 5.73 -11.99 -10.63
N ALA A 180 5.78 -10.99 -9.77
CA ALA A 180 5.11 -10.97 -8.47
C ALA A 180 4.24 -9.72 -8.36
N ASN A 181 3.10 -9.84 -7.69
CA ASN A 181 2.15 -8.74 -7.54
C ASN A 181 2.79 -7.60 -6.74
N GLY A 182 3.15 -6.52 -7.41
CA GLY A 182 3.95 -5.48 -6.81
C GLY A 182 4.61 -4.55 -7.83
N GLU A 183 5.30 -3.56 -7.29
CA GLU A 183 5.98 -2.55 -8.07
C GLU A 183 7.49 -2.76 -7.97
N THR A 184 8.16 -2.85 -9.11
CA THR A 184 9.62 -2.88 -9.19
C THR A 184 10.11 -1.55 -9.72
N GLU A 185 11.06 -0.91 -9.04
CA GLU A 185 11.69 0.34 -9.46
C GLU A 185 13.20 0.20 -9.47
N PHE A 186 13.86 0.65 -10.53
CA PHE A 186 15.31 0.66 -10.67
C PHE A 186 15.77 1.72 -11.67
N THR A 187 17.07 2.02 -11.66
CA THR A 187 17.71 2.88 -12.64
C THR A 187 18.63 2.07 -13.54
N MET A 188 18.64 2.36 -14.82
CA MET A 188 19.55 1.76 -15.80
C MET A 188 20.11 2.80 -16.75
N GLU A 189 21.35 2.59 -17.19
CA GLU A 189 21.99 3.42 -18.21
C GLU A 189 21.67 2.90 -19.60
N ALA A 190 21.46 3.80 -20.55
CA ALA A 190 21.24 3.45 -21.96
C ALA A 190 21.91 4.46 -22.91
N PRO A 191 22.57 4.00 -23.98
CA PRO A 191 23.03 4.86 -25.06
C PRO A 191 21.99 4.95 -26.20
N TYR A 192 21.93 6.09 -26.88
CA TYR A 192 21.28 6.20 -28.18
C TYR A 192 21.91 7.32 -29.01
N TYR A 193 21.65 7.31 -30.32
CA TYR A 193 22.05 8.38 -31.21
C TYR A 193 20.98 9.44 -31.38
N ASN A 194 21.42 10.69 -31.36
CA ASN A 194 20.63 11.85 -31.69
C ASN A 194 21.13 12.41 -33.04
N LEU A 195 20.24 12.47 -34.03
CA LEU A 195 20.56 13.02 -35.34
C LEU A 195 20.21 14.51 -35.36
N HIS A 196 21.19 15.33 -35.72
CA HIS A 196 21.00 16.75 -35.93
C HIS A 196 21.12 17.06 -37.41
N MET A 197 20.05 17.62 -37.97
CA MET A 197 20.06 18.09 -39.36
C MET A 197 20.89 19.37 -39.46
N SER A 198 21.94 19.32 -40.29
CA SER A 198 22.85 20.44 -40.54
C SER A 198 22.42 21.28 -41.73
N SER A 199 21.99 20.63 -42.81
CA SER A 199 21.45 21.26 -44.01
C SER A 199 20.45 20.34 -44.70
N VAL A 200 19.53 20.93 -45.47
CA VAL A 200 18.55 20.20 -46.26
C VAL A 200 18.33 20.93 -47.59
N GLU A 201 18.35 20.17 -48.67
CA GLU A 201 18.06 20.60 -50.03
C GLU A 201 16.91 19.74 -50.57
N GLY A 202 15.85 20.39 -51.05
CA GLY A 202 14.65 19.71 -51.53
C GLY A 202 13.73 19.16 -50.44
N GLU A 203 12.74 18.37 -50.85
CA GLU A 203 11.79 17.71 -49.94
C GLU A 203 12.00 16.18 -49.99
N PRO A 204 11.94 15.47 -48.85
CA PRO A 204 12.18 14.03 -48.78
C PRO A 204 11.06 13.29 -49.51
N THR A 205 11.34 12.95 -50.76
CA THR A 205 10.37 12.36 -51.70
C THR A 205 10.82 10.96 -52.07
N PHE A 206 10.15 9.97 -51.50
CA PHE A 206 10.46 8.55 -51.70
C PHE A 206 9.83 8.04 -52.99
N ASN A 207 10.60 7.33 -53.83
CA ASN A 207 10.22 6.93 -55.19
C ASN A 207 10.35 5.41 -55.47
N SER A 208 10.57 4.59 -54.44
CA SER A 208 10.67 3.13 -54.45
C SER A 208 11.98 2.59 -55.03
N LYS A 209 12.99 3.47 -55.20
CA LYS A 209 14.33 3.12 -55.67
C LYS A 209 15.37 3.07 -54.54
N GLY A 210 14.91 3.14 -53.29
CA GLY A 210 15.74 3.16 -52.09
C GLY A 210 16.37 4.52 -51.81
N PHE A 211 17.40 4.50 -50.96
CA PHE A 211 18.16 5.68 -50.54
C PHE A 211 19.63 5.32 -50.32
N ASP A 212 20.48 6.33 -50.34
CA ASP A 212 21.92 6.19 -50.13
C ASP A 212 22.43 7.05 -48.97
N PHE A 213 23.53 6.60 -48.39
CA PHE A 213 24.34 7.36 -47.45
C PHE A 213 25.66 7.68 -48.15
N GLU A 214 25.83 8.93 -48.56
CA GLU A 214 27.11 9.44 -49.06
C GLU A 214 28.01 9.77 -47.87
N ASP A 215 29.15 9.10 -47.79
CA ASP A 215 30.24 9.45 -46.88
C ASP A 215 31.16 10.47 -47.56
N ASP A 216 31.33 11.65 -46.95
CA ASP A 216 32.31 12.66 -47.41
C ASP A 216 33.76 12.27 -47.03
N GLY A 217 33.96 11.07 -46.49
CA GLY A 217 35.28 10.48 -46.20
C GLY A 217 35.98 11.10 -45.00
N MET A 218 35.27 11.86 -44.17
CA MET A 218 35.87 12.58 -43.04
C MET A 218 34.97 12.53 -41.80
N TYR A 219 34.93 11.37 -41.14
CA TYR A 219 34.43 11.31 -39.78
C TYR A 219 35.47 11.97 -38.87
N THR A 220 35.25 13.24 -38.50
CA THR A 220 36.09 13.94 -37.55
C THR A 220 35.72 13.51 -36.14
N ILE A 221 36.48 12.57 -35.57
CA ILE A 221 36.35 12.22 -34.15
C ILE A 221 36.99 13.35 -33.32
N ASP A 222 36.26 14.45 -33.09
CA ASP A 222 36.71 15.49 -32.17
C ASP A 222 36.49 15.03 -30.71
N LYS A 223 37.50 14.35 -30.15
CA LYS A 223 37.47 13.95 -28.74
C LYS A 223 37.63 15.14 -27.77
N SER A 224 37.94 16.33 -28.27
CA SER A 224 38.37 17.50 -27.50
C SER A 224 37.23 18.49 -27.19
N GLN A 225 36.15 18.49 -27.98
CA GLN A 225 35.02 19.37 -27.74
C GLN A 225 33.89 18.69 -26.98
N THR A 226 33.53 19.32 -25.86
CA THR A 226 32.38 19.08 -24.98
C THR A 226 32.54 18.04 -23.86
N ARG A 227 31.98 18.40 -22.69
CA ARG A 227 31.97 17.66 -21.41
C ARG A 227 31.37 16.23 -21.50
N TYR A 228 30.83 15.84 -22.64
CA TYR A 228 29.97 14.67 -22.84
C TYR A 228 30.57 13.57 -23.74
N GLY A 229 31.66 13.82 -24.47
CA GLY A 229 32.35 12.77 -25.23
C GLY A 229 31.68 12.37 -26.52
N LEU A 230 31.04 13.32 -27.17
CA LEU A 230 30.33 13.15 -28.43
C LEU A 230 31.35 12.81 -29.54
N THR A 231 31.21 11.63 -30.17
CA THR A 231 31.81 11.40 -31.48
C THR A 231 30.84 11.97 -32.50
N GLU A 232 31.18 13.09 -33.11
CA GLU A 232 30.38 13.67 -34.20
C GLU A 232 30.67 12.93 -35.50
N VAL A 233 29.62 12.42 -36.13
CA VAL A 233 29.72 11.78 -37.44
C VAL A 233 28.88 12.56 -38.44
N TYR A 234 29.56 13.05 -39.47
CA TYR A 234 28.93 13.76 -40.57
C TYR A 234 28.65 12.80 -41.71
N PHE A 235 27.40 12.77 -42.18
CA PHE A 235 27.02 11.99 -43.35
C PHE A 235 25.95 12.70 -44.18
N ASN A 236 25.91 12.40 -45.46
CA ASN A 236 24.90 12.90 -46.38
C ASN A 236 23.89 11.80 -46.70
N PHE A 237 22.62 12.14 -46.74
CA PHE A 237 21.54 11.26 -47.16
C PHE A 237 20.99 11.74 -48.51
N THR A 238 20.88 10.83 -49.47
CA THR A 238 20.37 11.13 -50.81
C THR A 238 19.32 10.11 -51.24
N ILE A 239 18.35 10.55 -52.03
CA ILE A 239 17.37 9.66 -52.67
C ILE A 239 17.65 9.68 -54.18
N PRO A 240 18.01 8.53 -54.80
CA PRO A 240 18.27 8.45 -56.23
C PRO A 240 17.13 9.02 -57.07
N ASP A 241 17.46 9.67 -58.20
CA ASP A 241 16.50 10.31 -59.12
C ASP A 241 15.65 11.44 -58.49
N THR A 242 16.12 12.04 -57.39
CA THR A 242 15.52 13.24 -56.79
C THR A 242 16.57 14.29 -56.49
N ASN A 243 16.14 15.52 -56.23
CA ASN A 243 17.02 16.59 -55.76
C ASN A 243 17.13 16.63 -54.22
N PHE A 244 16.68 15.58 -53.52
CA PHE A 244 16.74 15.54 -52.06
C PHE A 244 18.14 15.19 -51.58
N LYS A 245 18.76 16.11 -50.84
CA LYS A 245 20.03 15.91 -50.16
C LYS A 245 19.94 16.52 -48.77
N ALA A 246 20.27 15.75 -47.74
CA ALA A 246 20.31 16.23 -46.36
C ALA A 246 21.61 15.85 -45.69
N SER A 247 22.23 16.78 -44.98
CA SER A 247 23.45 16.54 -44.21
C SER A 247 23.12 16.45 -42.74
N PHE A 248 23.65 15.43 -42.07
CA PHE A 248 23.40 15.16 -40.65
C PHE A 248 24.70 15.15 -39.85
N ASN A 249 24.60 15.59 -38.61
CA ASN A 249 25.57 15.36 -37.54
C ASN A 249 24.94 14.38 -36.55
N LEU A 250 25.52 13.19 -36.45
CA LEU A 250 25.15 12.17 -35.48
C LEU A 250 25.91 12.40 -34.18
N THR A 251 25.20 12.53 -33.07
CA THR A 251 25.79 12.61 -31.74
C THR A 251 25.33 11.44 -30.87
N GLU A 252 26.23 10.94 -30.03
CA GLU A 252 25.93 9.85 -29.09
C GLU A 252 25.52 10.42 -27.73
N GLN A 253 24.41 9.91 -27.19
CA GLN A 253 23.83 10.40 -25.95
C GLN A 253 23.67 9.26 -24.95
N TYR A 254 24.18 9.48 -23.74
CA TYR A 254 24.03 8.58 -22.60
C TYR A 254 22.99 9.12 -21.64
N VAL A 255 22.07 8.26 -21.24
CA VAL A 255 20.96 8.61 -20.34
C VAL A 255 20.82 7.60 -19.22
N ASP A 256 20.46 8.12 -18.04
CA ASP A 256 19.94 7.36 -16.93
C ASP A 256 18.42 7.30 -17.08
N MET A 257 17.88 6.09 -17.05
CA MET A 257 16.46 5.83 -17.15
C MET A 257 15.96 5.29 -15.82
N ARG A 258 14.96 5.94 -15.24
CA ARG A 258 14.20 5.41 -14.11
C ARG A 258 13.07 4.55 -14.65
N VAL A 259 13.10 3.27 -14.32
CA VAL A 259 12.16 2.27 -14.83
C VAL A 259 11.26 1.82 -13.70
N LYS A 260 9.96 1.79 -13.98
CA LYS A 260 8.95 1.23 -13.09
C LYS A 260 8.22 0.10 -13.81
N CYS A 261 8.13 -1.05 -13.14
CA CYS A 261 7.42 -2.22 -13.63
C CYS A 261 6.33 -2.63 -12.66
N ILE A 262 5.14 -2.92 -13.18
CA ILE A 262 3.98 -3.34 -12.39
C ILE A 262 3.64 -4.79 -12.72
N ASP A 263 3.63 -5.66 -11.70
CA ASP A 263 3.23 -7.06 -11.84
C ASP A 263 4.04 -7.85 -12.88
N GLY A 264 5.34 -7.55 -13.02
CA GLY A 264 6.27 -8.24 -13.91
C GLY A 264 6.82 -7.38 -15.05
N ILE A 265 7.57 -8.00 -15.96
CA ILE A 265 8.27 -7.29 -17.05
C ILE A 265 7.31 -6.69 -18.09
N ALA A 266 6.13 -7.28 -18.26
CA ALA A 266 5.18 -6.92 -19.32
C ALA A 266 4.59 -5.50 -19.17
N ASN A 267 4.59 -4.95 -17.96
CA ASN A 267 4.14 -3.58 -17.69
C ASN A 267 5.29 -2.72 -17.15
N CYS A 268 6.48 -2.83 -17.75
CA CYS A 268 7.58 -1.92 -17.52
C CYS A 268 7.46 -0.67 -18.39
N ALA A 269 7.71 0.49 -17.81
CA ALA A 269 7.86 1.73 -18.53
C ALA A 269 8.93 2.61 -17.88
N THR A 270 9.58 3.45 -18.69
CA THR A 270 10.47 4.49 -18.18
C THR A 270 9.64 5.66 -17.71
N THR A 271 9.76 6.02 -16.43
CA THR A 271 9.01 7.12 -15.81
C THR A 271 9.78 8.43 -15.86
N ALA A 272 11.12 8.36 -15.84
CA ALA A 272 11.95 9.55 -15.90
C ALA A 272 13.28 9.26 -16.61
N ILE A 273 13.85 10.30 -17.21
CA ILE A 273 15.12 10.23 -17.92
C ILE A 273 16.04 11.38 -17.49
N HIS A 274 17.33 11.12 -17.39
CA HIS A 274 18.34 12.10 -16.99
C HIS A 274 19.58 11.97 -17.86
N PRO A 275 20.09 13.06 -18.48
CA PRO A 275 21.29 13.00 -19.31
C PRO A 275 22.56 12.83 -18.47
N ILE A 276 23.44 11.92 -18.88
CA ILE A 276 24.70 11.64 -18.16
C ILE A 276 25.89 12.31 -18.88
N SER A 277 26.80 12.92 -18.12
CA SER A 277 28.08 13.45 -18.63
C SER A 277 29.15 12.36 -18.66
N ARG A 278 30.10 12.45 -19.62
CA ARG A 278 31.21 11.53 -20.02
C ARG A 278 31.98 10.78 -18.92
N THR A 279 31.79 11.09 -17.65
CA THR A 279 32.47 10.47 -16.50
C THR A 279 31.85 9.15 -16.04
N SER A 280 30.80 8.63 -16.68
CA SER A 280 30.30 7.27 -16.35
C SER A 280 31.39 6.23 -16.65
N PRO A 281 31.69 5.30 -15.72
CA PRO A 281 32.56 4.16 -15.98
C PRO A 281 32.12 3.32 -17.20
N HIS A 282 30.82 3.31 -17.50
CA HIS A 282 30.21 2.59 -18.63
C HIS A 282 30.34 3.33 -19.97
N ALA A 283 30.68 4.63 -19.95
CA ALA A 283 31.00 5.42 -21.15
C ALA A 283 32.48 5.30 -21.57
N ASN A 284 33.29 4.56 -20.81
CA ASN A 284 34.73 4.42 -21.04
C ASN A 284 35.06 3.36 -22.10
N GLY A 285 34.07 2.52 -22.47
CA GLY A 285 34.09 1.63 -23.62
C GLY A 285 33.32 2.29 -24.77
N THR A 286 33.95 3.23 -25.49
CA THR A 286 33.29 3.84 -26.64
C THR A 286 33.03 2.75 -27.68
N TYR A 287 31.76 2.36 -27.84
CA TYR A 287 31.30 1.50 -28.91
C TYR A 287 31.89 1.93 -30.28
N TRP A 288 32.05 3.24 -30.53
CA TRP A 288 32.24 3.75 -31.89
C TRP A 288 33.41 4.71 -32.11
N ALA A 289 34.50 4.57 -31.36
CA ALA A 289 35.78 5.12 -31.85
C ALA A 289 36.29 4.40 -33.14
N ASP A 290 35.59 3.36 -33.62
CA ASP A 290 35.91 2.62 -34.85
C ASP A 290 35.01 3.01 -36.04
N MET A 291 35.60 3.80 -36.92
CA MET A 291 35.12 4.16 -38.25
C MET A 291 34.42 3.02 -39.01
N ARG A 292 35.01 1.82 -38.96
CA ARG A 292 34.59 0.68 -39.79
C ARG A 292 33.20 0.22 -39.44
N ALA A 293 32.85 0.34 -38.17
CA ALA A 293 31.59 -0.17 -37.67
C ALA A 293 30.44 0.79 -38.09
N ILE A 294 30.65 2.12 -38.08
CA ILE A 294 29.67 3.09 -38.61
C ILE A 294 29.52 2.96 -40.14
N HIS A 295 30.63 2.85 -40.87
CA HIS A 295 30.57 2.57 -42.31
C HIS A 295 29.79 1.28 -42.60
N THR A 296 29.94 0.27 -41.75
CA THR A 296 29.20 -0.98 -41.90
C THR A 296 27.70 -0.80 -41.61
N LEU A 297 27.33 -0.13 -40.52
CA LEU A 297 25.95 0.24 -40.20
C LEU A 297 25.25 0.88 -41.40
N PHE A 298 25.85 1.93 -41.99
CA PHE A 298 25.26 2.61 -43.14
C PHE A 298 25.27 1.76 -44.40
N SER A 299 26.29 0.93 -44.64
CA SER A 299 26.30 0.06 -45.83
C SER A 299 25.21 -1.02 -45.81
N TYR A 300 24.77 -1.47 -44.62
CA TYR A 300 23.63 -2.38 -44.48
C TYR A 300 22.27 -1.65 -44.50
N LEU A 301 22.19 -0.43 -43.97
CA LEU A 301 20.96 0.38 -44.07
C LEU A 301 20.71 0.92 -45.49
N ARG A 302 21.78 1.07 -46.29
CA ARG A 302 21.72 1.55 -47.67
C ARG A 302 20.82 0.63 -48.50
N SER A 303 19.89 1.22 -49.23
CA SER A 303 18.97 0.49 -50.11
C SER A 303 18.98 0.98 -51.57
N ALA A 304 19.92 1.86 -51.94
CA ALA A 304 20.05 2.39 -53.29
C ALA A 304 20.11 1.28 -54.35
N GLY A 305 19.16 1.32 -55.29
CA GLY A 305 19.03 0.32 -56.37
C GLY A 305 18.29 -0.96 -55.97
N SER A 306 17.86 -1.08 -54.71
CA SER A 306 16.92 -2.12 -54.28
C SER A 306 15.49 -1.65 -54.55
N GLU A 307 14.79 -2.31 -55.47
CA GLU A 307 13.34 -2.11 -55.60
C GLU A 307 12.67 -2.65 -54.33
N ARG A 308 11.79 -1.83 -53.71
CA ARG A 308 10.98 -2.21 -52.53
C ARG A 308 11.77 -2.41 -51.23
N SER A 309 12.49 -1.38 -50.82
CA SER A 309 13.13 -1.33 -49.50
C SER A 309 12.10 -1.24 -48.37
N LEU A 310 12.14 -2.19 -47.42
CA LEU A 310 11.26 -2.17 -46.25
C LEU A 310 11.48 -0.92 -45.38
N THR A 311 12.72 -0.46 -45.29
CA THR A 311 13.07 0.79 -44.58
C THR A 311 12.47 2.01 -45.28
N GLU A 312 12.47 2.04 -46.61
CA GLU A 312 11.78 3.09 -47.36
C GLU A 312 10.25 3.03 -47.14
N ALA A 313 9.69 1.82 -47.13
CA ALA A 313 8.27 1.61 -46.86
C ALA A 313 7.87 2.10 -45.46
N TYR A 314 8.74 1.88 -44.45
CA TYR A 314 8.59 2.45 -43.11
C TYR A 314 8.64 3.99 -43.13
N PHE A 315 9.57 4.59 -43.88
CA PHE A 315 9.61 6.05 -44.04
C PHE A 315 8.35 6.62 -44.68
N ARG A 316 7.63 5.87 -45.53
CA ARG A 316 6.35 6.30 -46.07
C ARG A 316 5.24 6.15 -45.04
N ASN A 317 5.06 4.96 -44.50
CA ASN A 317 4.02 4.67 -43.52
C ASN A 317 4.53 3.67 -42.46
N PRO A 318 4.75 4.13 -41.21
CA PRO A 318 5.26 3.28 -40.14
C PRO A 318 4.20 2.31 -39.65
N ASP A 319 2.90 2.62 -39.71
CA ASP A 319 1.84 1.78 -39.13
C ASP A 319 1.65 0.50 -39.95
N THR A 320 1.73 0.63 -41.28
CA THR A 320 1.58 -0.47 -42.23
C THR A 320 2.62 -0.39 -43.37
N PRO A 321 3.90 -0.70 -43.12
CA PRO A 321 4.95 -0.59 -44.14
C PRO A 321 4.67 -1.46 -45.36
N LEU A 322 4.16 -2.68 -45.17
CA LEU A 322 3.80 -3.57 -46.28
C LEU A 322 2.70 -3.02 -47.19
N ALA A 323 1.78 -2.21 -46.65
CA ALA A 323 0.75 -1.58 -47.45
C ALA A 323 1.29 -0.34 -48.20
N ALA A 324 2.35 0.29 -47.68
CA ALA A 324 3.02 1.42 -48.30
C ALA A 324 3.80 1.03 -49.57
N ASP A 325 4.17 -0.26 -49.70
CA ASP A 325 4.99 -0.83 -50.76
C ASP A 325 4.20 -1.24 -52.04
N ILE A 326 2.91 -0.92 -52.12
CA ILE A 326 2.00 -1.51 -53.12
C ILE A 326 2.03 -0.81 -54.51
N TYR A 327 2.67 0.35 -54.68
CA TYR A 327 2.70 1.04 -55.99
C TYR A 327 4.10 1.47 -56.44
N THR A 328 4.74 0.63 -57.25
CA THR A 328 5.92 1.00 -58.04
C THR A 328 5.63 2.24 -58.90
N GLY A 329 6.41 3.31 -58.73
CA GLY A 329 6.28 4.54 -59.50
C GLY A 329 5.47 5.67 -58.85
N SER A 330 4.95 5.47 -57.62
CA SER A 330 4.34 6.55 -56.84
C SER A 330 5.37 7.25 -55.95
N THR A 331 5.47 8.57 -56.06
CA THR A 331 6.30 9.40 -55.19
C THR A 331 5.53 9.78 -53.94
N PHE A 332 6.15 9.66 -52.77
CA PHE A 332 5.55 10.05 -51.49
C PHE A 332 6.48 11.01 -50.75
N THR A 333 6.00 12.22 -50.51
CA THR A 333 6.75 13.27 -49.82
C THR A 333 6.30 13.36 -48.37
N ILE A 334 7.26 13.44 -47.45
CA ILE A 334 6.98 13.60 -46.01
C ILE A 334 7.54 14.92 -45.47
N PRO A 335 6.99 15.43 -44.35
CA PRO A 335 7.63 16.51 -43.61
C PRO A 335 9.03 16.14 -43.11
N VAL A 336 9.92 17.12 -43.07
CA VAL A 336 11.35 16.95 -42.73
C VAL A 336 11.54 16.53 -41.26
N ASP A 337 10.70 17.02 -40.36
CA ASP A 337 10.66 16.66 -38.94
C ASP A 337 10.26 15.19 -38.75
N ILE A 338 9.23 14.73 -39.45
CA ILE A 338 8.81 13.32 -39.44
C ILE A 338 9.90 12.43 -40.05
N PHE A 339 10.54 12.89 -41.13
CA PHE A 339 11.69 12.18 -41.72
C PHE A 339 12.84 12.03 -40.71
N LEU A 340 13.23 13.11 -40.03
CA LEU A 340 14.31 13.10 -39.04
C LEU A 340 14.01 12.13 -37.89
N LEU A 341 12.79 12.14 -37.36
CA LEU A 341 12.35 11.21 -36.31
C LEU A 341 12.47 9.75 -36.77
N ARG A 342 11.91 9.42 -37.95
CA ARG A 342 11.92 8.05 -38.47
C ARG A 342 13.34 7.59 -38.81
N LEU A 343 14.19 8.47 -39.33
CA LEU A 343 15.60 8.16 -39.61
C LEU A 343 16.36 7.86 -38.32
N THR A 344 16.12 8.66 -37.27
CA THR A 344 16.68 8.43 -35.93
C THR A 344 16.29 7.07 -35.39
N GLN A 345 15.00 6.71 -35.48
CA GLN A 345 14.50 5.40 -35.08
C GLN A 345 15.16 4.26 -35.86
N VAL A 346 15.26 4.38 -37.18
CA VAL A 346 15.89 3.35 -38.03
C VAL A 346 17.35 3.14 -37.68
N VAL A 347 18.13 4.22 -37.55
CA VAL A 347 19.56 4.17 -37.24
C VAL A 347 19.79 3.54 -35.86
N ASN A 348 19.06 4.00 -34.83
CA ASN A 348 19.17 3.45 -33.48
C ASN A 348 18.72 2.00 -33.38
N THR A 349 17.63 1.62 -34.07
CA THR A 349 17.11 0.24 -34.05
C THR A 349 18.17 -0.73 -34.59
N TYR A 350 18.77 -0.42 -35.74
CA TYR A 350 19.78 -1.30 -36.32
C TYR A 350 21.07 -1.32 -35.50
N ALA A 351 21.49 -0.16 -34.98
CA ALA A 351 22.67 -0.08 -34.11
C ALA A 351 22.52 -0.94 -32.84
N LEU A 352 21.38 -0.85 -32.15
CA LEU A 352 21.12 -1.62 -30.94
C LEU A 352 20.98 -3.13 -31.22
N LEU A 353 20.44 -3.53 -32.38
CA LEU A 353 20.37 -4.94 -32.74
C LEU A 353 21.74 -5.50 -33.10
N LEU A 354 22.60 -4.68 -33.72
CA LEU A 354 23.96 -5.08 -34.04
C LEU A 354 24.76 -5.35 -32.76
N SER A 355 24.60 -4.53 -31.72
CA SER A 355 25.23 -4.75 -30.40
C SER A 355 24.74 -6.04 -29.76
N ALA A 356 23.42 -6.19 -29.64
CA ALA A 356 22.81 -7.31 -28.96
C ALA A 356 23.14 -8.65 -29.65
N SER A 357 23.28 -8.65 -30.97
CA SER A 357 23.60 -9.85 -31.76
C SER A 357 25.06 -10.31 -31.58
N SER A 358 25.97 -9.42 -31.15
CA SER A 358 27.39 -9.70 -30.98
C SER A 358 27.74 -10.42 -29.66
N GLY A 359 26.77 -10.56 -28.76
CA GLY A 359 26.97 -11.18 -27.44
C GLY A 359 27.46 -10.19 -26.40
N GLY A 360 26.77 -9.06 -26.26
CA GLY A 360 27.11 -7.97 -25.35
C GLY A 360 27.27 -8.41 -23.89
N GLU A 361 28.01 -7.61 -23.13
CA GLU A 361 28.13 -7.80 -21.68
C GLU A 361 26.78 -7.53 -20.99
N VAL A 362 26.70 -7.85 -19.69
CA VAL A 362 25.50 -7.59 -18.88
C VAL A 362 25.91 -6.74 -17.71
N TYR A 363 25.21 -5.62 -17.51
CA TYR A 363 25.40 -4.77 -16.35
C TYR A 363 24.52 -5.23 -15.19
N ASN A 364 25.12 -5.24 -14.00
CA ASN A 364 24.41 -5.53 -12.75
C ASN A 364 23.97 -4.21 -12.11
N GLY A 365 22.66 -4.10 -11.88
CA GLY A 365 22.03 -3.02 -11.15
C GLY A 365 21.36 -3.53 -9.87
N THR A 366 20.93 -2.59 -9.04
CA THR A 366 20.08 -2.90 -7.87
C THR A 366 18.79 -2.11 -7.99
N GLY A 367 17.68 -2.76 -7.66
CA GLY A 367 16.34 -2.17 -7.68
C GLY A 367 15.62 -2.38 -6.35
N THR A 368 14.46 -1.78 -6.23
CA THR A 368 13.55 -1.94 -5.10
C THR A 368 12.24 -2.55 -5.56
N PHE A 369 11.88 -3.70 -4.98
CA PHE A 369 10.57 -4.31 -5.14
C PHE A 369 9.68 -3.96 -3.95
N THR A 370 8.50 -3.42 -4.24
CA THR A 370 7.45 -3.08 -3.27
C THR A 370 6.29 -4.04 -3.45
N ASP A 371 6.06 -4.89 -2.44
CA ASP A 371 4.94 -5.83 -2.44
C ASP A 371 3.60 -5.08 -2.32
N SER A 372 2.67 -5.35 -3.24
CA SER A 372 1.34 -4.76 -3.26
C SER A 372 0.34 -5.45 -2.33
N SER A 373 0.60 -6.71 -1.96
CA SER A 373 -0.26 -7.52 -1.08
C SER A 373 0.53 -8.20 0.04
N PRO A 374 1.22 -7.42 0.89
CA PRO A 374 1.95 -8.01 2.01
C PRO A 374 1.00 -8.61 3.04
N PRO A 375 1.46 -9.63 3.80
CA PRO A 375 0.65 -10.23 4.84
C PRO A 375 0.24 -9.18 5.89
N PRO A 376 -0.99 -9.25 6.43
CA PRO A 376 -1.49 -8.24 7.37
C PRO A 376 -0.64 -8.21 8.64
N VAL A 377 -0.06 -7.05 8.93
CA VAL A 377 0.61 -6.79 10.21
C VAL A 377 -0.43 -6.28 11.20
N TYR A 378 -0.59 -7.00 12.31
CA TYR A 378 -1.47 -6.61 13.41
C TYR A 378 -0.73 -5.71 14.38
N GLU A 379 -1.29 -4.54 14.65
CA GLU A 379 -0.77 -3.60 15.65
C GLU A 379 -1.72 -3.54 16.86
N ILE A 380 -1.14 -3.51 18.07
CA ILE A 380 -1.89 -3.45 19.32
C ILE A 380 -2.17 -1.99 19.67
N SER A 381 -3.44 -1.66 19.89
CA SER A 381 -3.82 -0.37 20.44
C SER A 381 -3.65 -0.37 21.96
N TRP A 382 -2.61 0.31 22.45
CA TRP A 382 -2.30 0.43 23.88
C TRP A 382 -3.47 0.96 24.74
N PRO A 383 -4.23 1.99 24.33
CA PRO A 383 -5.38 2.46 25.11
C PRO A 383 -6.46 1.38 25.29
N TRP A 384 -6.79 0.64 24.23
CA TRP A 384 -7.80 -0.43 24.32
C TRP A 384 -7.28 -1.63 25.11
N LEU A 385 -5.98 -1.96 24.99
CA LEU A 385 -5.34 -2.96 25.84
C LEU A 385 -5.47 -2.59 27.33
N ALA A 386 -5.16 -1.34 27.69
CA ALA A 386 -5.28 -0.86 29.06
C ALA A 386 -6.72 -0.97 29.59
N ILE A 387 -7.72 -0.57 28.79
CA ILE A 387 -9.15 -0.73 29.14
C ILE A 387 -9.50 -2.21 29.35
N SER A 388 -9.01 -3.11 28.49
CA SER A 388 -9.24 -4.55 28.62
C SER A 388 -8.63 -5.13 29.90
N ILE A 389 -7.43 -4.69 30.28
CA ILE A 389 -6.75 -5.10 31.51
C ILE A 389 -7.55 -4.64 32.73
N VAL A 390 -7.97 -3.37 32.76
CA VAL A 390 -8.80 -2.81 33.84
C VAL A 390 -10.10 -3.60 33.96
N ALA A 391 -10.81 -3.81 32.85
CA ALA A 391 -12.10 -4.48 32.85
C ALA A 391 -12.02 -5.93 33.32
N THR A 392 -10.98 -6.66 32.92
CA THR A 392 -10.74 -8.04 33.36
C THR A 392 -10.38 -8.09 34.84
N SER A 393 -9.55 -7.15 35.32
CA SER A 393 -9.19 -7.04 36.73
C SER A 393 -10.41 -6.77 37.61
N THR A 394 -11.35 -5.93 37.14
CA THR A 394 -12.61 -5.66 37.84
C THR A 394 -13.46 -6.93 38.00
N ILE A 395 -13.56 -7.78 36.97
CA ILE A 395 -14.28 -9.06 37.07
C ILE A 395 -13.61 -9.99 38.10
N ILE A 396 -12.27 -10.10 38.07
CA ILE A 396 -11.52 -10.95 39.02
C ILE A 396 -11.76 -10.48 40.45
N VAL A 397 -11.64 -9.18 40.72
CA VAL A 397 -11.94 -8.59 42.03
C VAL A 397 -13.41 -8.83 42.40
N GLY A 398 -14.32 -8.63 41.46
CA GLY A 398 -15.75 -8.86 41.64
C GLY A 398 -16.12 -10.30 41.97
N ALA A 399 -15.38 -11.28 41.46
CA ALA A 399 -15.56 -12.69 41.79
C ALA A 399 -14.98 -13.04 43.17
N PHE A 400 -13.90 -12.38 43.57
CA PHE A 400 -13.23 -12.62 44.85
C PHE A 400 -14.00 -12.05 46.05
N VAL A 401 -14.65 -10.89 45.89
CA VAL A 401 -15.38 -10.21 46.98
C VAL A 401 -16.51 -11.08 47.57
N PRO A 402 -17.43 -11.69 46.79
CA PRO A 402 -18.42 -12.65 47.29
C PRO A 402 -17.81 -13.81 48.07
N ALA A 403 -16.73 -14.41 47.57
CA ALA A 403 -16.07 -15.52 48.24
C ALA A 403 -15.52 -15.11 49.60
N LEU A 404 -14.90 -13.92 49.68
CA LEU A 404 -14.42 -13.35 50.94
C LEU A 404 -15.56 -13.01 51.89
N LEU A 405 -16.61 -12.34 51.40
CA LEU A 405 -17.76 -11.96 52.21
C LEU A 405 -18.53 -13.18 52.71
N GLY A 406 -18.61 -14.27 51.94
CA GLY A 406 -19.22 -15.53 52.33
C GLY A 406 -18.59 -16.15 53.58
N PHE A 407 -17.31 -15.89 53.86
CA PHE A 407 -16.67 -16.30 55.12
C PHE A 407 -17.10 -15.44 56.33
N PHE A 408 -17.70 -14.27 56.10
CA PHE A 408 -18.07 -13.30 57.13
C PHE A 408 -19.58 -13.09 57.29
N THR A 409 -20.40 -13.50 56.32
CA THR A 409 -21.87 -13.40 56.37
C THR A 409 -22.46 -14.53 57.23
N ARG A 410 -23.37 -14.17 58.14
CA ARG A 410 -23.96 -15.12 59.11
C ARG A 410 -25.39 -15.51 58.77
N ASN A 411 -26.10 -14.66 58.03
CA ASN A 411 -27.49 -14.89 57.66
C ASN A 411 -27.59 -15.54 56.26
N PRO A 412 -28.62 -16.35 56.02
CA PRO A 412 -28.85 -16.99 54.72
C PRO A 412 -29.20 -15.97 53.63
N ASP A 413 -28.80 -16.28 52.40
CA ASP A 413 -28.97 -15.44 51.22
C ASP A 413 -30.42 -15.52 50.69
N ILE A 414 -31.35 -14.82 51.34
CA ILE A 414 -32.81 -14.91 51.07
C ILE A 414 -33.35 -13.61 50.43
N LEU A 415 -32.49 -12.73 49.92
CA LEU A 415 -32.88 -11.33 49.71
C LEU A 415 -33.18 -10.93 48.25
N GLY A 416 -34.44 -10.58 47.97
CA GLY A 416 -34.92 -9.87 46.78
C GLY A 416 -35.02 -8.34 46.95
N TYR A 417 -36.10 -7.70 46.48
CA TYR A 417 -36.27 -6.23 46.55
C TYR A 417 -36.45 -5.71 47.99
N VAL A 418 -35.78 -4.61 48.35
CA VAL A 418 -35.85 -3.99 49.70
C VAL A 418 -37.27 -3.51 50.04
N SER A 419 -38.03 -3.11 49.03
CA SER A 419 -39.40 -2.64 49.16
C SER A 419 -40.37 -3.74 49.61
N THR A 420 -40.19 -5.00 49.20
CA THR A 420 -41.01 -6.12 49.69
C THR A 420 -40.62 -6.49 51.12
N MET A 421 -39.32 -6.44 51.43
CA MET A 421 -38.80 -6.72 52.78
C MET A 421 -39.31 -5.77 53.84
N THR A 422 -39.35 -4.47 53.54
CA THR A 422 -39.88 -3.46 54.46
C THR A 422 -41.41 -3.43 54.50
N ARG A 423 -42.09 -4.18 53.62
CA ARG A 423 -43.55 -4.26 53.57
C ARG A 423 -44.10 -5.38 54.41
N ASP A 424 -43.46 -6.55 54.36
CA ASP A 424 -43.94 -7.76 55.02
C ASP A 424 -43.21 -8.03 56.37
N ALA A 425 -42.47 -7.05 56.89
CA ALA A 425 -41.78 -7.14 58.18
C ALA A 425 -42.74 -6.80 59.35
N PRO A 426 -43.20 -7.80 60.14
CA PRO A 426 -44.20 -7.58 61.19
C PRO A 426 -43.72 -6.68 62.34
N ASN A 427 -42.41 -6.62 62.54
CA ASN A 427 -41.79 -5.90 63.66
C ASN A 427 -41.29 -4.49 63.28
N LEU A 428 -41.36 -4.11 62.01
CA LEU A 428 -40.79 -2.85 61.52
C LEU A 428 -41.78 -1.69 61.68
N LYS A 429 -41.48 -0.75 62.59
CA LYS A 429 -42.27 0.47 62.77
C LYS A 429 -42.01 1.47 61.63
N ILE A 430 -42.82 1.38 60.58
CA ILE A 430 -42.81 2.33 59.46
C ILE A 430 -43.65 3.59 59.75
N PRO A 431 -43.27 4.79 59.24
CA PRO A 431 -44.09 5.99 59.35
C PRO A 431 -45.49 5.78 58.77
N PRO A 432 -46.54 6.40 59.34
CA PRO A 432 -47.91 6.23 58.86
C PRO A 432 -48.05 6.72 57.41
N GLY A 433 -48.60 5.86 56.54
CA GLY A 433 -48.74 6.09 55.10
C GLY A 433 -47.83 5.18 54.25
N GLY A 434 -48.09 5.14 52.94
CA GLY A 434 -47.20 4.43 52.00
C GLY A 434 -47.49 2.95 51.73
N GLY A 435 -48.63 2.41 52.22
CA GLY A 435 -49.06 1.03 51.92
C GLY A 435 -49.48 0.80 50.46
N THR A 436 -49.87 1.87 49.75
CA THR A 436 -50.27 1.84 48.32
C THR A 436 -49.17 2.30 47.36
N LEU A 437 -48.00 2.70 47.88
CA LEU A 437 -46.88 3.16 47.04
C LEU A 437 -46.22 1.98 46.32
N GLY A 438 -45.80 2.23 45.07
CA GLY A 438 -44.97 1.29 44.31
C GLY A 438 -43.60 1.07 44.97
N GLY A 439 -42.89 0.03 44.56
CA GLY A 439 -41.62 -0.38 45.19
C GLY A 439 -40.57 0.74 45.28
N MET A 440 -40.36 1.48 44.18
CA MET A 440 -39.40 2.59 44.13
C MET A 440 -39.84 3.79 44.99
N ASP A 441 -41.11 4.18 44.94
CA ASP A 441 -41.61 5.31 45.73
C ASP A 441 -41.58 5.01 47.24
N ARG A 442 -41.81 3.74 47.61
CA ARG A 442 -41.68 3.26 48.99
C ARG A 442 -40.22 3.25 49.46
N ALA A 443 -39.28 2.79 48.62
CA ALA A 443 -37.86 2.83 48.93
C ALA A 443 -37.36 4.28 49.08
N LEU A 444 -37.89 5.22 48.27
CA LEU A 444 -37.63 6.65 48.39
C LEU A 444 -38.20 7.23 49.69
N PHE A 445 -39.43 6.84 50.07
CA PHE A 445 -40.07 7.26 51.31
C PHE A 445 -39.29 6.79 52.56
N LEU A 446 -38.72 5.59 52.50
CA LEU A 446 -37.96 4.99 53.60
C LEU A 446 -36.44 5.24 53.50
N LYS A 447 -35.96 6.00 52.51
CA LYS A 447 -34.53 6.06 52.13
C LYS A 447 -33.57 6.38 53.27
N ASP A 448 -33.99 7.20 54.23
CA ASP A 448 -33.17 7.66 55.35
C ASP A 448 -33.29 6.77 56.60
N MET A 449 -34.22 5.81 56.60
CA MET A 449 -34.39 4.83 57.68
C MET A 449 -33.24 3.82 57.64
N SER A 450 -32.63 3.58 58.81
CA SER A 450 -31.59 2.56 58.98
C SER A 450 -32.20 1.26 59.47
N ILE A 451 -32.01 0.19 58.70
CA ILE A 451 -32.54 -1.14 58.98
C ILE A 451 -31.42 -2.17 59.07
N ARG A 452 -31.65 -3.23 59.82
CA ARG A 452 -30.73 -4.37 59.99
C ARG A 452 -31.49 -5.68 59.87
N LEU A 453 -30.87 -6.68 59.23
CA LEU A 453 -31.30 -8.08 59.31
C LEU A 453 -30.54 -8.75 60.44
N GLY A 454 -31.25 -9.21 61.47
CA GLY A 454 -30.62 -9.73 62.68
C GLY A 454 -31.59 -10.43 63.61
N GLU A 455 -31.09 -10.76 64.79
CA GLU A 455 -31.90 -11.37 65.85
C GLU A 455 -32.89 -10.34 66.40
N ILE A 456 -34.17 -10.70 66.44
CA ILE A 456 -35.22 -9.92 67.09
C ILE A 456 -35.61 -10.65 68.38
N THR A 457 -35.36 -10.02 69.51
CA THR A 457 -35.79 -10.50 70.83
C THR A 457 -37.19 -9.98 71.11
N ASP A 458 -38.18 -10.89 71.12
CA ASP A 458 -39.53 -10.60 71.59
C ASP A 458 -39.64 -11.14 73.03
N ASP A 459 -39.91 -10.27 74.00
CA ASP A 459 -40.03 -10.63 75.43
C ASP A 459 -41.15 -11.67 75.70
N SER A 460 -41.97 -11.97 74.70
CA SER A 460 -43.13 -12.88 74.79
C SER A 460 -42.89 -14.32 74.29
N VAL A 461 -41.74 -14.63 73.65
CA VAL A 461 -41.48 -15.95 73.03
C VAL A 461 -40.09 -16.48 73.40
N SER A 462 -40.00 -17.78 73.76
CA SER A 462 -38.74 -18.42 74.20
C SER A 462 -37.75 -18.75 73.06
N VAL A 463 -38.06 -18.41 71.81
CA VAL A 463 -37.26 -18.72 70.61
C VAL A 463 -36.97 -17.43 69.85
N SER A 464 -35.67 -17.17 69.63
CA SER A 464 -35.20 -16.03 68.86
C SER A 464 -35.49 -16.21 67.36
N ARG A 465 -36.00 -15.16 66.71
CA ARG A 465 -36.28 -15.15 65.26
C ARG A 465 -35.33 -14.23 64.51
N ILE A 466 -35.00 -14.58 63.27
CA ILE A 466 -34.26 -13.69 62.36
C ILE A 466 -35.27 -12.82 61.62
N GLY A 467 -35.10 -11.50 61.67
CA GLY A 467 -35.98 -10.58 60.97
C GLY A 467 -35.36 -9.22 60.72
N ILE A 468 -36.10 -8.39 59.97
CA ILE A 468 -35.68 -7.03 59.64
C ILE A 468 -36.30 -6.07 60.64
N GLY A 469 -35.45 -5.27 61.29
CA GLY A 469 -35.85 -4.25 62.25
C GLY A 469 -35.01 -2.99 62.12
N THR A 470 -35.42 -1.93 62.82
CA THR A 470 -34.56 -0.77 63.04
C THR A 470 -33.39 -1.15 63.96
N LEU A 471 -32.32 -0.35 63.99
CA LEU A 471 -31.07 -0.67 64.72
C LEU A 471 -31.26 -0.94 66.23
N ASP A 472 -32.32 -0.40 66.81
CA ASP A 472 -32.76 -0.58 68.20
C ASP A 472 -33.54 -1.87 68.44
N GLN A 473 -34.15 -2.46 67.40
CA GLN A 473 -35.01 -3.63 67.49
C GLN A 473 -34.33 -4.93 67.06
N ALA A 474 -33.26 -4.84 66.27
CA ALA A 474 -32.53 -6.00 65.75
C ALA A 474 -31.05 -5.97 66.16
N SER A 475 -30.61 -6.99 66.91
CA SER A 475 -29.19 -7.21 67.24
C SER A 475 -28.49 -8.06 66.17
N LEU A 476 -27.14 -8.04 66.16
CA LEU A 476 -26.37 -8.93 65.28
C LEU A 476 -26.66 -10.40 65.57
N SER A 477 -26.77 -11.21 64.51
CA SER A 477 -26.96 -12.66 64.62
C SER A 477 -25.72 -13.34 65.22
N ASN A 478 -25.94 -14.29 66.13
CA ASN A 478 -24.90 -15.12 66.74
C ASN A 478 -24.74 -16.46 66.00
N GLU A 479 -23.49 -16.83 65.72
CA GLU A 479 -23.13 -18.13 65.16
C GLU A 479 -23.38 -19.24 66.20
N GLY A 480 -24.15 -20.26 65.83
CA GLY A 480 -24.38 -21.46 66.65
C GLY A 480 -25.70 -21.53 67.43
N ARG A 481 -26.60 -20.54 67.30
CA ARG A 481 -27.96 -20.58 67.86
C ARG A 481 -28.96 -21.05 66.79
N LEU A 482 -29.89 -21.93 67.16
CA LEU A 482 -30.99 -22.34 66.27
C LEU A 482 -32.07 -21.25 66.33
N TYR A 483 -32.44 -20.74 65.16
CA TYR A 483 -33.51 -19.75 64.99
C TYR A 483 -34.72 -20.44 64.31
N GLU A 484 -35.93 -20.03 64.68
CA GLU A 484 -37.18 -20.46 64.03
C GLU A 484 -37.56 -19.59 62.83
#